data_AF-A0A7K0P562-F1
#
_entry.id   AF-A0A7K0P562-F1
#
_cell.length_a   1.000
_cell.length_b   1.000
_cell.length_c   1.000
_cell.angle_alpha   90.00
_cell.angle_beta   90.00
_cell.angle_gamma   90.00
#
_symmetry.space_group_name_H-M   'P 1'
#
loop_
_entity.id
_entity.type
_entity.pdbx_description
1 polymer ?
#
loop_
_entity_poly.entity_id
_entity_poly.type
_entity_poly.pdbx_seq_one_letter_code
_entity_poly.pdbx_strand_id
1 'polypeptide(L)'
;MSTCVSCGQSVEGDDRFCASCGAPLDSGLEHTGAITAITGTLGQGQSGHLSPVGSGQEGSLSSGSAMLIVLRGPGEGTEFALDSHADLVTVGRSPNADVFLDDVTVSRHHADFRHGAQGW
;
A
#
# COMPACT_ATOMS: atom_id res chain seq x y z
N MET A 1 32.71 3.18 -0.32
CA MET A 1 31.48 3.50 0.43
C MET A 1 30.79 4.62 -0.31
N SER A 2 29.75 4.26 -1.05
CA SER A 2 28.89 5.23 -1.71
C SER A 2 27.76 5.58 -0.74
N THR A 3 27.13 6.74 -0.92
CA THR A 3 25.97 7.14 -0.12
C THR A 3 24.75 7.25 -1.04
N CYS A 4 23.61 6.78 -0.56
CA CYS A 4 22.36 6.89 -1.31
C CYS A 4 22.00 8.37 -1.53
N VAL A 5 21.83 8.79 -2.78
CA VAL A 5 21.45 10.18 -3.13
C VAL A 5 20.01 10.53 -2.73
N SER A 6 19.19 9.53 -2.39
CA SER A 6 17.80 9.70 -1.98
C SER A 6 17.64 9.88 -0.46
N CYS A 7 18.44 9.19 0.37
CA CYS A 7 18.28 9.23 1.83
C CYS A 7 19.57 9.49 2.63
N GLY A 8 20.72 9.59 1.97
CA GLY A 8 22.02 9.89 2.59
C GLY A 8 22.68 8.74 3.35
N GLN A 9 22.06 7.55 3.43
CA GLN A 9 22.64 6.40 4.11
C GLN A 9 23.81 5.78 3.34
N SER A 10 24.75 5.19 4.07
CA SER A 10 25.88 4.45 3.49
C SER A 10 25.37 3.18 2.80
N VAL A 11 25.85 2.94 1.59
CA VAL A 11 25.52 1.77 0.78
C VAL A 11 26.78 1.02 0.39
N GLU A 12 26.70 -0.30 0.35
CA GLU A 12 27.81 -1.16 -0.06
C GLU A 12 27.91 -1.16 -1.59
N GLY A 13 29.10 -1.38 -2.12
CA GLY A 13 29.42 -1.10 -3.53
C GLY A 13 28.71 -1.98 -4.56
N ASP A 14 28.08 -3.07 -4.14
CA ASP A 14 27.38 -4.03 -5.00
C ASP A 14 25.85 -4.02 -4.79
N ASP A 15 25.35 -3.12 -3.93
CA ASP A 15 23.91 -2.98 -3.67
C ASP A 15 23.21 -2.35 -4.87
N ARG A 16 22.21 -3.04 -5.43
CA ARG A 16 21.36 -2.47 -6.50
C ARG A 16 20.30 -1.50 -5.98
N PHE A 17 19.91 -1.65 -4.72
CA PHE A 17 18.91 -0.84 -4.02
C PHE A 17 19.39 -0.53 -2.61
N CYS A 18 19.08 0.67 -2.11
CA CYS A 18 19.42 1.05 -0.74
C CYS A 18 18.62 0.23 0.27
N ALA A 19 19.29 -0.51 1.15
CA ALA A 19 18.64 -1.30 2.20
C ALA A 19 17.83 -0.46 3.20
N SER A 20 18.08 0.85 3.29
CA SER A 20 17.37 1.74 4.23
C SER A 20 16.12 2.40 3.65
N CYS A 21 16.08 2.70 2.35
CA CYS A 21 14.96 3.44 1.75
C CYS A 21 14.38 2.82 0.47
N GLY A 22 15.01 1.76 -0.06
CA GLY A 22 14.60 1.06 -1.27
C GLY A 22 14.93 1.78 -2.59
N ALA A 23 15.59 2.94 -2.56
CA ALA A 23 15.94 3.67 -3.78
C ALA A 23 16.99 2.90 -4.61
N PRO A 24 16.84 2.82 -5.95
CA PRO A 24 17.85 2.20 -6.81
C PRO A 24 19.16 2.99 -6.76
N LEU A 25 20.30 2.28 -6.72
CA LEU A 25 21.63 2.87 -6.56
C LEU A 25 22.43 2.94 -7.86
N ASP A 26 22.06 2.15 -8.85
CA ASP A 26 22.72 2.07 -10.16
C ASP A 26 21.73 2.38 -11.28
N SER A 27 22.01 3.43 -12.06
CA SER A 27 21.20 3.86 -13.21
C SER A 27 21.86 3.56 -14.55
N GLY A 28 22.75 2.57 -14.62
CA GLY A 28 23.49 2.19 -15.82
C GLY A 28 22.73 1.22 -16.74
N LEU A 29 22.23 1.74 -17.85
CA LEU A 29 21.64 1.06 -19.02
C LEU A 29 22.63 0.00 -19.57
N GLU A 30 22.27 -1.22 -19.99
CA GLU A 30 21.35 -1.57 -21.07
C GLU A 30 20.76 -2.99 -20.85
N HIS A 31 19.42 -3.13 -20.85
CA HIS A 31 18.75 -4.40 -21.16
C HIS A 31 17.48 -4.09 -21.97
N THR A 32 17.42 -4.65 -23.18
CA THR A 32 16.32 -4.56 -24.12
C THR A 32 15.04 -5.15 -23.51
N GLY A 33 14.03 -4.30 -23.31
CA GLY A 33 12.63 -4.69 -23.08
C GLY A 33 12.27 -5.05 -21.64
N ALA A 34 12.14 -4.06 -20.76
CA ALA A 34 11.34 -4.20 -19.55
C ALA A 34 10.43 -2.98 -19.39
N ILE A 35 9.17 -3.27 -19.02
CA ILE A 35 8.06 -2.33 -18.88
C ILE A 35 8.50 -1.15 -18.00
N THR A 36 8.45 0.05 -18.57
CA THR A 36 8.71 1.30 -17.86
C THR A 36 7.74 1.42 -16.69
N ALA A 37 8.24 1.21 -15.47
CA ALA A 37 7.56 1.67 -14.29
C ALA A 37 7.50 3.20 -14.39
N ILE A 38 6.28 3.73 -14.47
CA ILE A 38 6.05 5.17 -14.46
C ILE A 38 6.61 5.68 -13.13
N THR A 39 7.66 6.48 -13.23
CA THR A 39 8.29 7.22 -12.15
C THR A 39 7.27 8.19 -11.55
N GLY A 40 6.45 7.68 -10.63
CA GLY A 40 5.76 8.53 -9.67
C GLY A 40 6.81 9.08 -8.72
N THR A 41 7.03 10.38 -8.79
CA THR A 41 7.73 11.21 -7.79
C THR A 41 7.13 10.98 -6.40
N LEU A 42 7.47 9.88 -5.75
CA LEU A 42 7.23 9.69 -4.33
C LEU A 42 8.30 10.47 -3.58
N GLY A 43 8.04 11.78 -3.47
CA GLY A 43 8.59 12.57 -2.38
C GLY A 43 8.32 11.82 -1.08
N GLN A 44 9.40 11.45 -0.42
CA GLN A 44 9.53 11.26 1.02
C GLN A 44 8.40 10.47 1.69
N GLY A 45 8.73 9.23 2.08
CA GLY A 45 8.15 8.61 3.26
C GLY A 45 8.45 9.46 4.50
N GLN A 46 7.69 10.53 4.69
CA GLN A 46 7.32 10.97 6.02
C GLN A 46 5.97 10.31 6.24
N SER A 47 5.89 9.39 7.20
CA SER A 47 4.65 9.23 7.95
C SER A 47 4.42 10.55 8.70
N GLY A 48 4.04 11.60 7.98
CA GLY A 48 3.55 12.81 8.59
C GLY A 48 2.33 12.42 9.41
N HIS A 49 2.13 13.10 10.53
CA HIS A 49 0.87 13.06 11.26
C HIS A 49 -0.25 13.51 10.30
N LEU A 50 -0.89 12.55 9.64
CA LEU A 50 -2.05 12.81 8.80
C LEU A 50 -3.20 13.14 9.75
N SER A 51 -3.73 14.35 9.64
CA SER A 51 -5.10 14.60 10.11
C SER A 51 -6.00 13.54 9.49
N PRO A 52 -7.01 13.01 10.21
CA PRO A 52 -7.91 12.00 9.66
C PRO A 52 -8.57 12.58 8.41
N VAL A 53 -8.08 12.19 7.23
CA VAL A 53 -8.71 12.52 5.96
C VAL A 53 -9.67 11.38 5.67
N GLY A 54 -10.87 11.52 6.23
CA GLY A 54 -12.09 11.00 5.61
C GLY A 54 -12.60 12.10 4.70
N SER A 55 -12.61 11.87 3.39
CA SER A 55 -13.26 12.75 2.44
C SER A 55 -14.77 12.60 2.55
N GLY A 56 -15.36 13.19 3.60
CA GLY A 56 -16.76 13.61 3.57
C GLY A 56 -17.83 12.54 3.74
N GLN A 57 -17.52 11.37 4.32
CA GLN A 57 -18.54 10.63 5.06
C GLN A 57 -18.12 10.52 6.52
N GLU A 58 -18.49 11.53 7.31
CA GLU A 58 -18.77 11.35 8.75
C GLU A 58 -20.03 10.46 8.92
N GLY A 59 -20.07 9.33 8.23
CA GLY A 59 -20.94 8.23 8.58
C GLY A 59 -20.38 7.69 9.87
N SER A 60 -21.01 8.06 10.99
CA SER A 60 -20.75 7.41 12.28
C SER A 60 -20.72 5.91 12.03
N LEU A 61 -19.53 5.29 12.07
CA LEU A 61 -19.43 3.84 12.01
C LEU A 61 -20.32 3.32 13.14
N SER A 62 -21.20 2.37 12.81
CA SER A 62 -21.97 1.70 13.84
C SER A 62 -20.99 1.01 14.79
N SER A 63 -21.35 0.92 16.07
CA SER A 63 -20.53 0.23 17.05
C SER A 63 -20.23 -1.19 16.58
N GLY A 64 -18.94 -1.54 16.50
CA GLY A 64 -18.51 -2.86 16.02
C GLY A 64 -18.25 -2.95 14.51
N SER A 65 -18.47 -1.87 13.75
CA SER A 65 -18.03 -1.78 12.35
C SER A 65 -16.65 -1.15 12.23
N ALA A 66 -15.95 -1.46 11.14
CA ALA A 66 -14.65 -0.88 10.82
C ALA A 66 -14.64 -0.35 9.38
N MET A 67 -13.61 0.44 9.04
CA MET A 67 -13.41 0.97 7.69
C MET A 67 -11.95 0.75 7.29
N LEU A 68 -11.74 0.19 6.11
CA LEU A 68 -10.42 0.13 5.49
C LEU A 68 -10.26 1.31 4.54
N ILE A 69 -9.17 2.05 4.69
CA ILE A 69 -8.86 3.19 3.82
C ILE A 69 -7.55 2.91 3.10
N VAL A 70 -7.55 3.05 1.79
CA VAL A 70 -6.33 2.91 0.99
C VAL A 70 -5.50 4.17 1.15
N LEU A 71 -4.35 4.04 1.81
CA LEU A 71 -3.48 5.18 2.13
C LEU A 71 -2.50 5.55 1.01
N ARG A 72 -2.25 4.64 0.06
CA ARG A 72 -1.27 4.84 -1.01
C ARG A 72 -1.56 3.91 -2.17
N GLY A 73 -1.26 4.38 -3.38
CA GLY A 73 -1.26 3.60 -4.61
C GLY A 73 -2.39 4.03 -5.55
N PRO A 74 -2.65 3.29 -6.63
CA PRO A 74 -3.67 3.65 -7.63
C PRO A 74 -5.08 3.87 -7.06
N GLY A 75 -5.38 3.27 -5.89
CA GLY A 75 -6.67 3.39 -5.20
C GLY A 75 -6.66 4.29 -3.97
N GLU A 76 -5.66 5.16 -3.78
CA GLU A 76 -5.59 6.06 -2.62
C GLU A 76 -6.89 6.85 -2.36
N GLY A 77 -7.32 6.90 -1.11
CA GLY A 77 -8.57 7.52 -0.67
C GLY A 77 -9.81 6.63 -0.83
N THR A 78 -9.69 5.43 -1.40
CA THR A 78 -10.80 4.47 -1.44
C THR A 78 -11.10 3.95 -0.05
N GLU A 79 -12.37 3.94 0.31
CA GLU A 79 -12.87 3.48 1.61
C GLU A 79 -13.72 2.21 1.42
N PHE A 80 -13.46 1.17 2.22
CA PHE A 80 -14.21 -0.08 2.23
C PHE A 80 -14.77 -0.34 3.62
N ALA A 81 -16.10 -0.30 3.75
CA ALA A 81 -16.77 -0.54 5.02
C ALA A 81 -16.75 -2.04 5.36
N LEU A 82 -16.34 -2.35 6.59
CA LEU A 82 -16.45 -3.68 7.18
C LEU A 82 -17.69 -3.68 8.09
N ASP A 83 -18.74 -4.38 7.63
CA ASP A 83 -19.99 -4.52 8.37
C ASP A 83 -19.76 -5.33 9.65
N SER A 84 -20.18 -4.81 10.80
CA SER A 84 -20.26 -5.53 12.08
C SER A 84 -20.92 -6.92 12.05
N HIS A 85 -21.75 -7.23 11.05
CA HIS A 85 -22.42 -8.52 10.91
C HIS A 85 -21.62 -9.55 10.09
N ALA A 86 -20.54 -9.16 9.43
CA ALA A 86 -19.69 -10.08 8.70
C ALA A 86 -18.66 -10.74 9.63
N ASP A 87 -18.48 -12.05 9.55
CA ASP A 87 -17.43 -12.75 10.31
C ASP A 87 -16.09 -12.80 9.54
N LEU A 88 -16.17 -12.70 8.22
CA LEU A 88 -15.06 -12.83 7.29
C LEU A 88 -15.25 -11.84 6.13
N VAL A 89 -14.20 -11.10 5.81
CA VAL A 89 -14.13 -10.23 4.63
C VAL A 89 -12.89 -10.61 3.84
N THR A 90 -13.10 -11.07 2.62
CA THR A 90 -12.04 -11.52 1.70
C THR A 90 -11.52 -10.38 0.85
N VAL A 91 -10.20 -10.32 0.65
CA VAL A 91 -9.53 -9.24 -0.10
C VAL A 91 -8.66 -9.82 -1.20
N GLY A 92 -8.79 -9.28 -2.41
CA GLY A 92 -7.94 -9.66 -3.53
C GLY A 92 -8.40 -9.13 -4.88
N ARG A 93 -7.72 -9.56 -5.96
CA ARG A 93 -8.11 -9.24 -7.35
C ARG A 93 -9.11 -10.24 -7.96
N SER A 94 -9.69 -11.12 -7.16
CA SER A 94 -10.74 -12.02 -7.64
C SER A 94 -12.06 -11.24 -7.74
N PRO A 95 -12.82 -11.36 -8.84
CA PRO A 95 -14.16 -10.74 -8.93
C PRO A 95 -15.14 -11.20 -7.85
N ASN A 96 -14.81 -12.31 -7.16
CA ASN A 96 -15.61 -12.86 -6.06
C ASN A 96 -15.11 -12.44 -4.67
N ALA A 97 -14.11 -11.56 -4.57
CA ALA A 97 -13.65 -11.03 -3.29
C ALA A 97 -14.60 -9.93 -2.79
N ASP A 98 -14.81 -9.86 -1.48
CA ASP A 98 -15.67 -8.85 -0.85
C ASP A 98 -15.05 -7.44 -1.01
N VAL A 99 -13.72 -7.34 -0.81
CA VAL A 99 -12.92 -6.16 -1.15
C VAL A 99 -12.09 -6.46 -2.39
N PHE A 100 -12.57 -5.97 -3.52
CA PHE A 100 -11.90 -6.11 -4.80
C PHE A 100 -10.85 -5.02 -4.99
N LEU A 101 -9.61 -5.45 -5.29
CA LEU A 101 -8.51 -4.56 -5.62
C LEU A 101 -8.06 -4.83 -7.06
N ASP A 102 -8.25 -3.85 -7.94
CA ASP A 102 -7.86 -3.92 -9.36
C ASP A 102 -6.37 -3.64 -9.56
N ASP A 103 -5.53 -4.47 -8.94
CA ASP A 103 -4.08 -4.36 -9.04
C ASP A 103 -3.48 -5.72 -9.37
N VAL A 104 -2.67 -5.76 -10.43
CA VAL A 104 -2.03 -6.98 -10.94
C VAL A 104 -1.03 -7.58 -9.95
N THR A 105 -0.51 -6.78 -9.02
CA THR A 105 0.41 -7.20 -7.95
C THR A 105 -0.33 -7.88 -6.79
N VAL A 106 -1.64 -7.65 -6.64
CA VAL A 106 -2.47 -8.27 -5.61
C VAL A 106 -2.81 -9.71 -6.01
N SER A 107 -2.83 -10.65 -5.07
CA SER A 107 -3.20 -12.05 -5.35
C SER A 107 -4.71 -12.19 -5.57
N ARG A 108 -5.16 -13.25 -6.26
CA ARG A 108 -6.61 -13.51 -6.40
C ARG A 108 -7.31 -13.65 -5.05
N HIS A 109 -6.65 -14.36 -4.12
CA HIS A 109 -6.97 -14.40 -2.70
C HIS A 109 -5.74 -13.89 -1.98
N HIS A 110 -5.80 -12.67 -1.44
CA HIS A 110 -4.62 -11.99 -0.90
C HIS A 110 -4.63 -11.93 0.62
N ALA A 111 -5.77 -11.58 1.21
CA ALA A 111 -5.93 -11.52 2.65
C ALA A 111 -7.38 -11.81 3.05
N ASP A 112 -7.55 -12.18 4.31
CA ASP A 112 -8.83 -12.35 4.98
C ASP A 112 -8.83 -11.46 6.24
N PHE A 113 -9.84 -10.63 6.40
CA PHE A 113 -10.14 -9.95 7.66
C PHE A 113 -11.19 -10.76 8.40
N ARG A 114 -11.00 -11.00 9.69
CA ARG A 114 -11.89 -11.82 10.50
C ARG A 114 -12.33 -11.07 11.73
N HIS A 115 -13.63 -11.02 11.95
CA HIS A 115 -14.19 -10.43 13.15
C HIS A 115 -13.95 -11.38 14.34
N GLY A 116 -13.33 -10.88 15.40
CA GLY A 116 -12.99 -11.63 16.60
C GLY A 116 -13.84 -11.26 17.81
N ALA A 117 -13.59 -11.93 18.94
CA ALA A 117 -14.26 -11.62 20.21
C ALA A 117 -14.01 -10.18 20.72
N GLN A 118 -12.98 -9.51 20.20
CA GLN A 118 -12.60 -8.14 20.52
C GLN A 118 -13.00 -7.12 19.45
N GLY A 119 -13.71 -7.54 18.40
CA GLY A 119 -14.02 -6.71 17.23
C GLY A 119 -13.20 -7.08 15.99
N TRP A 120 -13.20 -6.18 15.01
CA TRP A 120 -12.33 -6.20 13.83
C TRP A 120 -10.86 -5.89 14.18
#